data_AF-A0A895Y8V4-F1
#
_entry.id   AF-A0A895Y8V4-F1
#
_cell.length_a   1.000
_cell.length_b   1.000
_cell.length_c   1.000
_cell.angle_alpha   90.00
_cell.angle_beta   90.00
_cell.angle_gamma   90.00
#
_symmetry.space_group_name_H-M   'P 1'
#
loop_
_entity.id
_entity.type
_entity.pdbx_description
1 polymer ?
#
loop_
_entity_poly.entity_id
_entity_poly.type
_entity_poly.pdbx_seq_one_letter_code
_entity_poly.pdbx_strand_id
1 'polypeptide(L)'
;MGPHDRHNQQFRLAPAGDGYHRIVARHIGMAVEVFEWNPENGAQIVQWTDLNSANQQWRVDELGGDVVTFTNRFSGKALDLWEWSTADGARISQYDPTGGTNQQWRMVPADGGGGIECGGGSADAAVAQSGSNYTATRGGSIVYSGGNYGDAIRAAVDSLTPGRNSQERVVVDASGSIGSSAINLPSHTSLEVCGTMNVGNSAGNGAVQAIGAQNVAVPRLNMTGSPFFGLRFADVHGLHLGQINLSLNGGLGIRFERDLPGSTNVRMDDVFVSGTNNHGVETWNVDGLTIGTVTARDTGNSGLLLNNTRNANIGTVDGENAGTGTGYAAFRLANRAGRIGNGYPTNIRVGEVIARGGGRGIFCVSESGGLVIDRVDIAQTGNNAVLIENCYNVTLAAQSGTVAGPGGIRIAARSEFPNTSDVTIENLRVVNSSIVESPCGNNLTFRNNELVNSSLNIC
;
A
#
# COMPACT_ATOMS: atom_id res chain seq x y z
N MET A 1 0.93 -0.36 24.54
CA MET A 1 1.02 -1.30 23.39
C MET A 1 2.49 -1.54 23.05
N GLY A 2 2.89 -2.79 22.74
CA GLY A 2 4.20 -3.04 22.14
C GLY A 2 4.26 -2.50 20.70
N PRO A 3 5.45 -2.35 20.10
CA PRO A 3 5.55 -2.08 18.67
C PRO A 3 4.76 -3.17 17.93
N HIS A 4 3.81 -2.75 17.10
CA HIS A 4 3.17 -3.62 16.14
C HIS A 4 3.81 -3.23 14.82
N ASP A 5 4.76 -4.02 14.31
CA ASP A 5 5.70 -3.74 13.18
C ASP A 5 5.06 -3.40 11.81
N ARG A 6 3.84 -2.89 11.80
CA ARG A 6 3.10 -2.32 10.68
C ARG A 6 3.79 -1.06 10.17
N HIS A 7 3.67 -0.81 8.87
CA HIS A 7 4.36 0.28 8.16
C HIS A 7 4.01 1.69 8.66
N ASN A 8 2.87 1.88 9.33
CA ASN A 8 2.51 3.15 9.99
C ASN A 8 3.37 3.44 11.24
N GLN A 9 4.14 2.47 11.72
CA GLN A 9 5.12 2.60 12.80
C GLN A 9 6.57 2.46 12.28
N GLN A 10 6.77 2.38 10.96
CA GLN A 10 8.09 2.28 10.35
C GLN A 10 8.51 3.62 9.74
N PHE A 11 9.76 4.00 9.96
CA PHE A 11 10.34 5.24 9.50
C PHE A 11 11.68 5.00 8.82
N ARG A 12 12.00 5.82 7.81
CA ARG A 12 13.32 5.87 7.18
C ARG A 12 14.00 7.17 7.55
N LEU A 13 15.25 7.11 7.97
CA LEU A 13 16.10 8.28 8.08
C LEU A 13 16.65 8.63 6.69
N ALA A 14 16.20 9.76 6.13
CA ALA A 14 16.67 10.27 4.85
C ALA A 14 17.69 11.39 5.07
N PRO A 15 18.91 11.35 4.48
CA PRO A 15 19.87 12.44 4.61
C PRO A 15 19.29 13.78 4.16
N ALA A 16 19.63 14.85 4.89
CA ALA A 16 19.26 16.24 4.59
C ALA A 16 20.49 17.19 4.47
N GLY A 17 21.71 16.63 4.58
CA GLY A 17 22.96 17.39 4.57
C GLY A 17 23.39 17.86 5.96
N ASP A 18 24.68 18.20 6.12
CA ASP A 18 25.28 18.77 7.34
C ASP A 18 25.03 17.96 8.64
N GLY A 19 24.92 16.63 8.54
CA GLY A 19 24.65 15.75 9.68
C GLY A 19 23.17 15.67 10.09
N TYR A 20 22.27 16.29 9.34
CA TYR A 20 20.82 16.23 9.58
C TYR A 20 20.14 15.16 8.72
N HIS A 21 19.05 14.63 9.25
CA HIS A 21 18.19 13.64 8.62
C HIS A 21 16.73 14.08 8.69
N ARG A 22 15.92 13.60 7.75
CA ARG A 22 14.45 13.62 7.87
C ARG A 22 13.99 12.26 8.35
N ILE A 23 13.02 12.23 9.25
CA ILE A 23 12.37 10.98 9.69
C ILE A 23 11.13 10.83 8.80
N VAL A 24 11.18 9.92 7.83
CA VAL A 24 10.14 9.78 6.80
C VAL A 24 9.30 8.55 7.08
N ALA A 25 8.00 8.73 7.27
CA ALA A 25 7.07 7.64 7.52
C ALA A 25 6.97 6.73 6.28
N ARG A 26 7.23 5.44 6.44
CA ARG A 26 7.32 4.47 5.32
C ARG A 26 6.01 4.32 4.57
N HIS A 27 4.88 4.33 5.27
CA HIS A 27 3.55 4.08 4.71
C HIS A 27 3.01 5.20 3.81
N ILE A 28 3.53 6.42 3.90
CA ILE A 28 2.97 7.60 3.21
C ILE A 28 4.04 8.56 2.63
N GLY A 29 5.32 8.36 2.97
CA GLY A 29 6.42 9.19 2.45
C GLY A 29 6.50 10.60 3.02
N MET A 30 5.70 10.93 4.04
CA MET A 30 5.70 12.22 4.74
C MET A 30 6.81 12.30 5.79
N ALA A 31 7.34 13.50 6.01
CA ALA A 31 8.37 13.77 7.00
C ALA A 31 7.75 14.16 8.34
N VAL A 32 8.37 13.70 9.44
CA VAL A 32 8.10 14.17 10.80
C VAL A 32 8.60 15.61 10.92
N GLU A 33 7.74 16.51 11.38
CA GLU A 33 8.06 17.93 11.47
C GLU A 33 7.51 18.62 12.73
N VAL A 34 8.13 19.75 13.06
CA VAL A 34 7.57 20.71 14.02
C VAL A 34 6.43 21.48 13.34
N PHE A 35 5.20 21.24 13.81
CA PHE A 35 4.00 21.81 13.22
C PHE A 35 4.02 23.34 13.24
N GLU A 36 3.64 23.94 12.12
CA GLU A 36 3.57 25.40 11.93
C GLU A 36 4.85 26.17 12.28
N TRP A 37 6.02 25.51 12.26
CA TRP A 37 7.29 26.12 12.66
C TRP A 37 7.25 26.73 14.06
N ASN A 38 6.42 26.19 14.95
CA ASN A 38 6.28 26.72 16.30
C ASN A 38 7.54 26.40 17.11
N PRO A 39 8.32 27.38 17.60
CA PRO A 39 9.55 27.11 18.34
C PRO A 39 9.32 26.82 19.82
N GLU A 40 8.08 26.87 20.32
CA GLU A 40 7.79 26.75 21.74
C GLU A 40 7.86 25.30 22.25
N ASN A 41 8.14 25.17 23.54
CA ASN A 41 8.03 23.90 24.26
C ASN A 41 6.58 23.39 24.22
N GLY A 42 6.39 22.12 23.88
CA GLY A 42 5.07 21.51 23.75
C GLY A 42 4.40 21.73 22.40
N ALA A 43 5.09 22.34 21.43
CA ALA A 43 4.66 22.33 20.05
C ALA A 43 4.45 20.88 19.57
N GLN A 44 3.43 20.71 18.73
CA GLN A 44 3.04 19.40 18.23
C GLN A 44 4.02 18.94 17.15
N ILE A 45 4.34 17.65 17.18
CA ILE A 45 5.05 16.97 16.10
C ILE A 45 4.03 16.25 15.22
N VAL A 46 4.11 16.48 13.91
CA VAL A 46 3.17 15.94 12.92
C VAL A 46 3.91 15.29 11.76
N GLN A 47 3.17 14.63 10.88
CA GLN A 47 3.66 14.20 9.58
C GLN A 47 3.13 15.15 8.51
N TRP A 48 4.00 15.60 7.62
CA TRP A 48 3.63 16.51 6.55
C TRP A 48 4.38 16.18 5.27
N THR A 49 3.91 16.73 4.14
CA THR A 49 4.61 16.64 2.86
C THR A 49 6.10 16.93 3.05
N ASP A 50 6.95 16.04 2.54
CA ASP A 50 8.39 16.17 2.68
C ASP A 50 8.91 17.29 1.77
N LEU A 51 9.18 18.44 2.38
CA LEU A 51 9.69 19.66 1.75
C LEU A 51 11.19 19.84 1.96
N ASN A 52 11.82 18.95 2.72
CA ASN A 52 13.21 19.07 3.17
C ASN A 52 13.54 20.41 3.84
N SER A 53 12.57 21.00 4.54
CA SER A 53 12.75 22.27 5.25
C SER A 53 13.30 22.06 6.66
N ALA A 54 13.89 23.11 7.25
CA ALA A 54 14.61 23.00 8.52
C ALA A 54 13.75 22.52 9.71
N ASN A 55 12.44 22.76 9.71
CA ASN A 55 11.51 22.21 10.71
C ASN A 55 11.27 20.69 10.57
N GLN A 56 11.66 20.08 9.46
CA GLN A 56 11.58 18.63 9.19
C GLN A 56 12.93 17.93 9.33
N GLN A 57 13.99 18.69 9.63
CA GLN A 57 15.35 18.18 9.72
C GLN A 57 15.74 17.97 11.17
N TRP A 58 16.29 16.80 11.46
CA TRP A 58 16.62 16.31 12.79
C TRP A 58 18.07 15.85 12.80
N ARG A 59 18.86 16.39 13.73
CA ARG A 59 20.17 15.82 14.07
C ARG A 59 19.93 14.57 14.90
N VAL A 60 20.63 13.51 14.59
CA VAL A 60 20.58 12.24 15.33
C VAL A 60 21.87 12.13 16.10
N ASP A 61 21.79 12.21 17.42
CA ASP A 61 22.94 12.08 18.31
C ASP A 61 22.87 10.70 19.00
N GLU A 62 23.90 9.87 18.82
CA GLU A 62 23.98 8.52 19.43
C GLU A 62 24.45 8.62 20.89
N LEU A 63 23.72 7.97 21.80
CA LEU A 63 24.06 7.88 23.23
C LEU A 63 24.70 6.53 23.62
N GLY A 64 24.75 5.58 22.67
CA GLY A 64 25.23 4.21 22.86
C GLY A 64 24.10 3.18 23.06
N GLY A 65 24.36 1.91 22.75
CA GLY A 65 23.41 0.80 22.99
C GLY A 65 22.07 0.89 22.22
N ASP A 66 22.11 1.32 20.96
CA ASP A 66 20.96 1.59 20.07
C ASP A 66 20.07 2.78 20.47
N VAL A 67 20.50 3.58 21.45
CA VAL A 67 19.76 4.75 21.93
C VAL A 67 20.24 6.03 21.25
N VAL A 68 19.29 6.82 20.76
CA VAL A 68 19.53 8.10 20.09
C VAL A 68 18.66 9.22 20.66
N THR A 69 19.07 10.46 20.43
CA THR A 69 18.20 11.64 20.57
C THR A 69 18.02 12.32 19.21
N PHE A 70 16.83 12.87 18.97
CA PHE A 70 16.53 13.66 17.77
C PHE A 70 16.43 15.13 18.15
N THR A 71 17.29 15.98 17.60
CA THR A 71 17.26 17.43 17.82
C THR A 71 16.88 18.16 16.52
N ASN A 72 15.80 18.94 16.54
CA ASN A 72 15.33 19.65 15.36
C ASN A 72 16.31 20.76 14.91
N ARG A 73 16.56 20.91 13.60
CA ARG A 73 17.48 21.92 13.04
C ARG A 73 16.95 23.33 13.23
N PHE A 74 15.65 23.54 13.08
CA PHE A 74 15.03 24.85 13.16
C PHE A 74 14.96 25.35 14.61
N SER A 75 14.42 24.56 15.54
CA SER A 75 14.17 25.00 16.91
C SER A 75 15.31 24.71 17.88
N GLY A 76 16.21 23.79 17.55
CA GLY A 76 17.24 23.28 18.47
C GLY A 76 16.69 22.41 19.60
N LYS A 77 15.40 22.04 19.55
CA LYS A 77 14.70 21.29 20.60
C LYS A 77 14.66 19.79 20.30
N ALA A 78 14.54 18.99 21.36
CA ALA A 78 14.53 17.54 21.28
C ALA A 78 13.12 17.00 20.99
N LEU A 79 13.03 15.88 20.27
CA LEU A 79 11.82 15.08 20.14
C LEU A 79 11.47 14.47 21.51
N ASP A 80 10.27 14.76 22.01
CA ASP A 80 9.90 14.59 23.41
C ASP A 80 8.56 13.83 23.54
N LEU A 81 8.55 12.77 24.35
CA LEU A 81 7.32 12.14 24.81
C LEU A 81 6.65 13.04 25.86
N TRP A 82 5.58 13.70 25.44
CA TRP A 82 4.99 14.82 26.17
C TRP A 82 4.60 14.43 27.60
N GLU A 83 5.01 15.26 28.56
CA GLU A 83 4.73 15.10 29.99
C GLU A 83 5.14 13.73 30.57
N TRP A 84 6.11 13.05 29.95
CA TRP A 84 6.58 11.73 30.38
C TRP A 84 5.44 10.69 30.46
N SER A 85 4.39 10.89 29.66
CA SER A 85 3.20 10.07 29.72
C SER A 85 3.49 8.63 29.36
N THR A 86 3.10 7.69 30.23
CA THR A 86 3.16 6.25 29.97
C THR A 86 1.85 5.70 29.39
N ALA A 87 0.89 6.58 29.07
CA ALA A 87 -0.39 6.17 28.51
C ALA A 87 -0.28 5.88 27.01
N ASP A 88 -1.04 4.90 26.54
CA ASP A 88 -1.11 4.60 25.10
C ASP A 88 -1.70 5.79 24.33
N GLY A 89 -1.11 6.09 23.18
CA GLY A 89 -1.47 7.27 22.38
C GLY A 89 -0.91 8.59 22.92
N ALA A 90 0.04 8.54 23.86
CA ALA A 90 0.76 9.71 24.33
C ALA A 90 1.32 10.54 23.16
N ARG A 91 1.12 11.85 23.25
CA ARG A 91 1.52 12.81 22.21
C ARG A 91 3.04 12.93 22.16
N ILE A 92 3.57 13.02 20.95
CA ILE A 92 4.96 13.44 20.71
C ILE A 92 4.99 14.94 20.44
N SER A 93 5.89 15.63 21.12
CA SER A 93 6.11 17.08 21.07
C SER A 93 7.59 17.38 20.88
N GLN A 94 7.95 18.67 20.89
CA GLN A 94 9.31 19.09 21.16
C GLN A 94 9.43 19.74 22.53
N TYR A 95 10.60 19.64 23.14
CA TYR A 95 10.95 20.35 24.36
C TYR A 95 12.45 20.67 24.37
N ASP A 96 12.86 21.62 25.21
CA ASP A 96 14.29 21.87 25.47
C ASP A 96 15.04 20.56 25.77
N PRO A 97 16.27 20.36 25.24
CA PRO A 97 17.05 19.17 25.55
C PRO A 97 17.35 19.10 27.05
N THR A 98 16.76 18.12 27.74
CA THR A 98 16.92 17.92 29.18
C THR A 98 17.83 16.73 29.50
N GLY A 99 18.07 15.84 28.52
CA GLY A 99 18.75 14.56 28.73
C GLY A 99 17.85 13.50 29.39
N GLY A 100 16.57 13.81 29.65
CA GLY A 100 15.60 12.89 30.21
C GLY A 100 15.32 11.69 29.31
N THR A 101 14.88 10.57 29.90
CA THR A 101 14.60 9.34 29.15
C THR A 101 13.39 9.47 28.22
N ASN A 102 12.51 10.45 28.44
CA ASN A 102 11.40 10.79 27.55
C ASN A 102 11.86 11.44 26.22
N GLN A 103 13.14 11.80 26.09
CA GLN A 103 13.77 12.33 24.87
C GLN A 103 14.73 11.31 24.23
N GLN A 104 14.83 10.11 24.80
CA GLN A 104 15.71 9.05 24.34
C GLN A 104 14.88 8.01 23.59
N TRP A 105 15.33 7.68 22.38
CA TRP A 105 14.60 6.83 21.46
C TRP A 105 15.46 5.63 21.10
N ARG A 106 14.87 4.44 21.07
CA ARG A 106 15.51 3.26 20.51
C ARG A 106 15.04 3.05 19.10
N MET A 107 15.97 2.98 18.15
CA MET A 107 15.63 2.57 16.80
C MET A 107 15.56 1.05 16.76
N VAL A 108 14.37 0.52 16.50
CA VAL A 108 14.17 -0.92 16.28
C VAL A 108 14.22 -1.15 14.77
N PRO A 109 15.15 -1.98 14.27
CA PRO A 109 15.13 -2.41 12.88
C PRO A 109 13.78 -3.06 12.56
N ALA A 110 13.11 -2.60 11.51
CA ALA A 110 11.93 -3.29 11.01
C ALA A 110 12.39 -4.57 10.28
N ASP A 111 12.09 -5.74 10.84
CA ASP A 111 12.59 -7.03 10.36
C ASP A 111 12.12 -7.36 8.92
N GLY A 112 13.05 -7.87 8.10
CA GLY A 112 12.72 -8.76 6.97
C GLY A 112 12.97 -8.26 5.55
N GLY A 113 13.47 -7.05 5.36
CA GLY A 113 13.94 -6.60 4.05
C GLY A 113 15.06 -5.61 4.26
N GLY A 114 16.30 -6.03 4.04
CA GLY A 114 17.43 -5.10 3.98
C GLY A 114 16.99 -3.92 3.12
N GLY A 115 16.83 -2.76 3.76
CA GLY A 115 16.60 -1.50 3.07
C GLY A 115 17.89 -1.20 2.33
N ILE A 116 18.11 -1.88 1.22
CA ILE A 116 19.10 -1.48 0.23
C ILE A 116 18.65 -0.06 -0.13
N GLU A 117 19.51 0.91 0.18
CA GLU A 117 19.45 2.24 -0.40
C GLU A 117 19.17 2.07 -1.90
N CYS A 118 18.31 2.88 -2.52
CA CYS A 118 17.97 2.59 -3.92
C CYS A 118 19.25 2.53 -4.76
N GLY A 119 19.40 1.49 -5.58
CA GLY A 119 20.60 1.31 -6.38
C GLY A 119 21.80 0.73 -5.62
N GLY A 120 21.67 0.42 -4.33
CA GLY A 120 22.68 -0.32 -3.58
C GLY A 120 22.87 -1.74 -4.11
N GLY A 121 24.04 -2.33 -3.86
CA GLY A 121 24.45 -3.62 -4.44
C GLY A 121 24.82 -3.53 -5.92
N SER A 122 25.21 -4.66 -6.53
CA SER A 122 25.56 -4.69 -7.95
C SER A 122 24.32 -4.59 -8.84
N ALA A 123 24.38 -3.75 -9.86
CA ALA A 123 23.41 -3.73 -10.96
C ALA A 123 24.08 -4.31 -12.21
N ASP A 124 23.31 -5.05 -13.01
CA ASP A 124 23.78 -5.53 -14.32
C ASP A 124 23.80 -4.37 -15.31
N ALA A 125 22.71 -3.58 -15.34
CA ALA A 125 22.64 -2.34 -16.10
C ALA A 125 22.20 -1.17 -15.22
N ALA A 126 22.67 0.03 -15.54
CA ALA A 126 22.35 1.24 -14.80
C ALA A 126 22.02 2.40 -15.73
N VAL A 127 21.03 3.21 -15.37
CA VAL A 127 20.71 4.48 -16.01
C VAL A 127 20.99 5.60 -15.02
N ALA A 128 21.79 6.59 -15.44
CA ALA A 128 22.08 7.79 -14.66
C ALA A 128 21.83 9.04 -15.49
N GLN A 129 21.57 10.16 -14.82
CA GLN A 129 21.37 11.46 -15.45
C GLN A 129 22.57 12.38 -15.17
N SER A 130 23.01 13.11 -16.21
CA SER A 130 23.97 14.21 -16.08
C SER A 130 23.49 15.38 -16.94
N GLY A 131 23.12 16.48 -16.29
CA GLY A 131 22.44 17.59 -16.96
C GLY A 131 21.13 17.14 -17.60
N SER A 132 20.96 17.40 -18.90
CA SER A 132 19.78 16.99 -19.67
C SER A 132 19.90 15.59 -20.31
N ASN A 133 21.05 14.93 -20.19
CA ASN A 133 21.29 13.64 -20.83
C ASN A 133 21.18 12.49 -19.83
N TYR A 134 20.58 11.40 -20.29
CA TYR A 134 20.56 10.11 -19.63
C TYR A 134 21.57 9.20 -20.30
N THR A 135 22.34 8.48 -19.48
CA THR A 135 23.30 7.48 -19.94
C THR A 135 22.92 6.13 -19.36
N ALA A 136 22.71 5.14 -20.22
CA ALA A 136 22.54 3.75 -19.82
C ALA A 136 23.86 3.00 -20.01
N THR A 137 24.25 2.20 -19.02
CA THR A 137 25.48 1.40 -19.04
C THR A 137 25.21 -0.07 -18.69
N ARG A 138 25.99 -0.97 -19.28
CA ARG A 138 26.02 -2.41 -18.98
C ARG A 138 27.48 -2.84 -18.86
N GLY A 139 27.88 -3.33 -17.68
CA GLY A 139 29.27 -3.75 -17.44
C GLY A 139 30.32 -2.67 -17.77
N GLY A 140 29.99 -1.39 -17.53
CA GLY A 140 30.84 -0.24 -17.85
C GLY A 140 30.78 0.25 -19.31
N SER A 141 30.11 -0.46 -20.21
CA SER A 141 29.90 -0.03 -21.60
C SER A 141 28.63 0.82 -21.72
N ILE A 142 28.68 1.93 -22.44
CA ILE A 142 27.51 2.76 -22.72
C ILE A 142 26.64 2.06 -23.77
N VAL A 143 25.38 1.79 -23.43
CA VAL A 143 24.37 1.21 -24.34
C VAL A 143 23.36 2.25 -24.82
N TYR A 144 23.27 3.40 -24.15
CA TYR A 144 22.53 4.58 -24.59
C TYR A 144 23.12 5.85 -24.02
N SER A 145 23.10 6.93 -24.81
CA SER A 145 23.37 8.30 -24.36
C SER A 145 22.49 9.26 -25.14
N GLY A 146 21.63 9.99 -24.46
CA GLY A 146 20.70 10.92 -25.11
C GLY A 146 19.72 11.58 -24.12
N GLY A 147 18.87 12.47 -24.63
CA GLY A 147 17.94 13.25 -23.79
C GLY A 147 16.63 12.55 -23.43
N ASN A 148 16.38 11.32 -23.92
CA ASN A 148 15.11 10.63 -23.69
C ASN A 148 15.23 9.59 -22.55
N TYR A 149 14.51 9.85 -21.46
CA TYR A 149 14.49 9.01 -20.26
C TYR A 149 13.99 7.59 -20.55
N GLY A 150 12.89 7.45 -21.29
CA GLY A 150 12.31 6.15 -21.64
C GLY A 150 13.21 5.33 -22.55
N ASP A 151 13.91 5.96 -23.50
CA ASP A 151 14.88 5.29 -24.36
C ASP A 151 16.07 4.76 -23.56
N ALA A 152 16.56 5.52 -22.57
CA ALA A 152 17.65 5.07 -21.71
C ALA A 152 17.27 3.82 -20.90
N ILE A 153 16.06 3.79 -20.32
CA ILE A 153 15.56 2.62 -19.57
C ILE A 153 15.39 1.43 -20.50
N ARG A 154 14.76 1.62 -21.67
CA ARG A 154 14.59 0.54 -22.66
C ARG A 154 15.93 -0.01 -23.11
N ALA A 155 16.91 0.83 -23.42
CA ALA A 155 18.24 0.38 -23.79
C ALA A 155 18.95 -0.40 -22.65
N ALA A 156 18.77 0.02 -21.40
CA ALA A 156 19.30 -0.73 -20.25
C ALA A 156 18.64 -2.12 -20.14
N VAL A 157 17.32 -2.22 -20.26
CA VAL A 157 16.57 -3.50 -20.24
C VAL A 157 16.92 -4.37 -21.44
N ASP A 158 17.05 -3.79 -22.63
CA ASP A 158 17.38 -4.50 -23.88
C ASP A 158 18.83 -4.98 -23.90
N SER A 159 19.72 -4.35 -23.11
CA SER A 159 21.10 -4.80 -22.91
C SER A 159 21.23 -6.04 -22.01
N LEU A 160 20.13 -6.49 -21.41
CA LEU A 160 20.12 -7.68 -20.57
C LEU A 160 20.33 -8.97 -21.37
N THR A 161 20.95 -9.97 -20.76
CA THR A 161 21.32 -11.23 -21.44
C THR A 161 20.08 -11.89 -22.05
N PRO A 162 20.03 -12.11 -23.39
CA PRO A 162 18.88 -12.77 -24.02
C PRO A 162 18.70 -14.20 -23.53
N GLY A 163 17.45 -14.62 -23.25
CA GLY A 163 17.15 -15.99 -22.82
C GLY A 163 17.70 -16.38 -21.44
N ARG A 164 18.03 -15.40 -20.59
CA ARG A 164 18.50 -15.61 -19.21
C ARG A 164 17.50 -16.40 -18.37
N ASN A 165 18.03 -17.24 -17.47
CA ASN A 165 17.27 -18.04 -16.50
C ASN A 165 17.47 -17.56 -15.05
N SER A 166 18.34 -16.58 -14.83
CA SER A 166 18.58 -15.91 -13.56
C SER A 166 18.23 -14.43 -13.71
N GLN A 167 17.70 -13.83 -12.64
CA GLN A 167 17.30 -12.44 -12.66
C GLN A 167 18.52 -11.53 -12.84
N GLU A 168 18.43 -10.61 -13.82
CA GLU A 168 19.37 -9.51 -13.98
C GLU A 168 18.70 -8.19 -13.57
N ARG A 169 19.46 -7.30 -12.94
CA ARG A 169 18.96 -6.07 -12.32
C ARG A 169 19.34 -4.82 -13.11
N VAL A 170 18.33 -4.01 -13.39
CA VAL A 170 18.44 -2.65 -13.92
C VAL A 170 18.17 -1.66 -12.81
N VAL A 171 19.09 -0.73 -12.58
CA VAL A 171 18.91 0.40 -11.66
C VAL A 171 18.77 1.69 -12.46
N VAL A 172 17.73 2.47 -12.17
CA VAL A 172 17.51 3.79 -12.76
C VAL A 172 17.69 4.84 -11.68
N ASP A 173 18.89 5.40 -11.61
CA ASP A 173 19.25 6.51 -10.74
C ASP A 173 19.05 7.86 -11.46
N ALA A 174 17.81 8.10 -11.85
CA ALA A 174 17.39 9.29 -12.56
C ALA A 174 15.89 9.50 -12.39
N SER A 175 15.44 10.76 -12.51
CA SER A 175 14.03 11.09 -12.68
C SER A 175 13.78 11.55 -14.10
N GLY A 176 12.61 11.26 -14.64
CA GLY A 176 12.27 11.68 -16.00
C GLY A 176 10.89 11.21 -16.43
N SER A 177 10.51 11.56 -17.66
CA SER A 177 9.21 11.19 -18.22
C SER A 177 9.37 10.14 -19.32
N ILE A 178 8.55 9.10 -19.28
CA ILE A 178 8.41 8.17 -20.42
C ILE A 178 7.30 8.62 -21.39
N GLY A 179 6.58 9.71 -21.08
CA GLY A 179 5.41 10.16 -21.82
C GLY A 179 4.34 9.08 -21.93
N SER A 180 3.68 8.99 -23.08
CA SER A 180 2.67 7.96 -23.39
C SER A 180 3.28 6.64 -23.89
N SER A 181 4.36 6.17 -23.25
CA SER A 181 5.07 4.95 -23.61
C SER A 181 4.96 3.89 -22.51
N ALA A 182 5.44 2.67 -22.81
CA ALA A 182 5.54 1.58 -21.86
C ALA A 182 6.99 1.08 -21.74
N ILE A 183 7.37 0.64 -20.55
CA ILE A 183 8.58 -0.14 -20.29
C ILE A 183 8.16 -1.60 -20.12
N ASN A 184 8.53 -2.44 -21.09
CA ASN A 184 8.26 -3.87 -21.04
C ASN A 184 9.37 -4.58 -20.25
N LEU A 185 9.00 -5.46 -19.33
CA LEU A 185 9.93 -6.28 -18.55
C LEU A 185 9.88 -7.72 -19.05
N PRO A 186 10.92 -8.20 -19.75
CA PRO A 186 11.06 -9.62 -20.09
C PRO A 186 11.22 -10.47 -18.83
N SER A 187 11.09 -11.80 -18.97
CA SER A 187 11.39 -12.74 -17.89
C SER A 187 12.77 -12.47 -17.27
N HIS A 188 12.89 -12.73 -15.97
CA HIS A 188 14.12 -12.61 -15.20
C HIS A 188 14.68 -11.17 -15.23
N THR A 189 13.80 -10.18 -15.14
CA THR A 189 14.18 -8.76 -15.08
C THR A 189 13.79 -8.19 -13.73
N SER A 190 14.75 -7.58 -13.04
CA SER A 190 14.47 -6.67 -11.92
C SER A 190 14.67 -5.23 -12.38
N LEU A 191 13.62 -4.40 -12.35
CA LEU A 191 13.72 -2.97 -12.63
C LEU A 191 13.52 -2.18 -11.34
N GLU A 192 14.55 -1.46 -10.90
CA GLU A 192 14.51 -0.60 -9.73
C GLU A 192 14.70 0.85 -10.13
N VAL A 193 13.71 1.70 -9.81
CA VAL A 193 13.72 3.12 -10.16
C VAL A 193 13.87 3.95 -8.90
N CYS A 194 15.00 4.63 -8.78
CA CYS A 194 15.39 5.42 -7.61
C CYS A 194 14.84 6.84 -7.64
N GLY A 195 14.75 7.41 -8.83
CA GLY A 195 14.07 8.68 -9.06
C GLY A 195 12.56 8.52 -9.22
N THR A 196 11.94 9.56 -9.78
CA THR A 196 10.51 9.59 -10.08
C THR A 196 10.29 9.42 -11.58
N MET A 197 9.49 8.42 -11.94
CA MET A 197 9.00 8.20 -13.30
C MET A 197 7.70 8.97 -13.51
N ASN A 198 7.73 9.99 -14.37
CA ASN A 198 6.53 10.66 -14.84
C ASN A 198 5.95 9.91 -16.06
N VAL A 199 4.63 9.71 -16.06
CA VAL A 199 3.94 8.89 -17.07
C VAL A 199 2.73 9.60 -17.66
N GLY A 200 2.47 9.37 -18.94
CA GLY A 200 1.30 9.81 -19.66
C GLY A 200 0.34 8.66 -19.98
N ASN A 201 -0.83 9.00 -20.50
CA ASN A 201 -1.84 8.02 -20.88
C ASN A 201 -1.39 7.27 -22.14
N SER A 202 -1.19 5.96 -22.02
CA SER A 202 -0.96 5.04 -23.14
C SER A 202 -2.09 4.01 -23.14
N ALA A 203 -3.11 4.23 -23.97
CA ALA A 203 -4.35 3.46 -23.94
C ALA A 203 -4.09 1.94 -24.06
N GLY A 204 -4.62 1.18 -23.11
CA GLY A 204 -4.47 -0.28 -23.04
C GLY A 204 -3.12 -0.79 -22.51
N ASN A 205 -2.17 0.09 -22.18
CA ASN A 205 -0.83 -0.29 -21.71
C ASN A 205 -0.58 0.13 -20.26
N GLY A 206 0.32 -0.59 -19.61
CA GLY A 206 0.96 -0.15 -18.38
C GLY A 206 2.18 0.71 -18.67
N ALA A 207 2.44 1.72 -17.84
CA ALA A 207 3.68 2.47 -17.92
C ALA A 207 4.90 1.56 -17.65
N VAL A 208 4.79 0.63 -16.70
CA VAL A 208 5.67 -0.53 -16.54
C VAL A 208 4.84 -1.80 -16.66
N GLN A 209 5.24 -2.74 -17.50
CA GLN A 209 4.44 -3.93 -17.73
C GLN A 209 5.24 -5.21 -17.99
N ALA A 210 4.68 -6.35 -17.60
CA ALA A 210 5.19 -7.67 -17.93
C ALA A 210 4.01 -8.58 -18.32
N ILE A 211 4.10 -9.20 -19.50
CA ILE A 211 3.06 -10.08 -20.05
C ILE A 211 3.74 -11.36 -20.55
N GLY A 212 3.28 -12.53 -20.08
CA GLY A 212 3.87 -13.81 -20.45
C GLY A 212 5.30 -13.97 -19.94
N ALA A 213 5.56 -13.57 -18.70
CA ALA A 213 6.91 -13.43 -18.13
C ALA A 213 7.08 -14.20 -16.82
N GLN A 214 8.32 -14.53 -16.48
CA GLN A 214 8.63 -15.25 -15.23
C GLN A 214 9.70 -14.51 -14.42
N ASN A 215 9.66 -14.63 -13.09
CA ASN A 215 10.68 -14.10 -12.19
C ASN A 215 11.01 -12.61 -12.43
N VAL A 216 9.96 -11.79 -12.50
CA VAL A 216 10.07 -10.34 -12.70
C VAL A 216 10.01 -9.64 -11.35
N ALA A 217 10.83 -8.61 -11.16
CA ALA A 217 10.77 -7.78 -9.96
C ALA A 217 10.74 -6.28 -10.29
N VAL A 218 10.02 -5.52 -9.45
CA VAL A 218 10.09 -4.07 -9.37
C VAL A 218 10.34 -3.72 -7.90
N PRO A 219 11.59 -3.74 -7.43
CA PRO A 219 11.89 -3.56 -6.00
C PRO A 219 11.56 -2.17 -5.47
N ARG A 220 11.68 -1.14 -6.32
CA ARG A 220 11.32 0.25 -5.99
C ARG A 220 10.81 0.98 -7.23
N LEU A 221 9.74 1.73 -7.06
CA LEU A 221 9.21 2.61 -8.10
C LEU A 221 8.44 3.78 -7.49
N ASN A 222 8.85 5.01 -7.82
CA ASN A 222 8.03 6.21 -7.61
C ASN A 222 7.46 6.65 -8.95
N MET A 223 6.14 6.84 -9.02
CA MET A 223 5.45 7.20 -10.25
C MET A 223 4.50 8.38 -10.05
N THR A 224 4.49 9.30 -11.03
CA THR A 224 3.52 10.40 -11.09
C THR A 224 2.91 10.52 -12.48
N GLY A 225 1.76 11.19 -12.59
CA GLY A 225 1.10 11.48 -13.87
C GLY A 225 -0.23 10.76 -14.03
N SER A 226 -0.70 10.66 -15.28
CA SER A 226 -2.04 10.17 -15.63
C SER A 226 -1.96 8.98 -16.60
N PRO A 227 -1.53 7.80 -16.13
CA PRO A 227 -1.42 6.63 -17.00
C PRO A 227 -2.79 6.08 -17.39
N PHE A 228 -2.80 5.11 -18.31
CA PHE A 228 -3.95 4.21 -18.43
C PHE A 228 -3.91 3.17 -17.29
N PHE A 229 -2.81 2.42 -17.21
CA PHE A 229 -2.41 1.65 -16.03
C PHE A 229 -1.01 2.10 -15.58
N GLY A 230 -0.78 2.33 -14.29
CA GLY A 230 0.56 2.58 -13.76
C GLY A 230 1.46 1.36 -13.97
N LEU A 231 1.02 0.21 -13.46
CA LEU A 231 1.63 -1.08 -13.73
C LEU A 231 0.62 -2.06 -14.32
N ARG A 232 1.07 -2.89 -15.27
CA ARG A 232 0.21 -3.88 -15.94
C ARG A 232 0.87 -5.26 -15.99
N PHE A 233 0.14 -6.29 -15.59
CA PHE A 233 0.62 -7.66 -15.54
C PHE A 233 -0.39 -8.66 -16.09
N ALA A 234 0.10 -9.70 -16.77
CA ALA A 234 -0.72 -10.82 -17.23
C ALA A 234 0.15 -12.04 -17.51
N ASP A 235 -0.32 -13.25 -17.22
CA ASP A 235 0.46 -14.47 -17.45
C ASP A 235 1.88 -14.37 -16.85
N VAL A 236 1.97 -13.85 -15.61
CA VAL A 236 3.24 -13.65 -14.92
C VAL A 236 3.40 -14.64 -13.78
N HIS A 237 4.53 -15.34 -13.73
CA HIS A 237 4.82 -16.34 -12.70
C HIS A 237 6.06 -15.96 -11.88
N GLY A 238 5.88 -15.69 -10.58
CA GLY A 238 6.96 -15.18 -9.74
C GLY A 238 7.17 -13.69 -9.98
N LEU A 239 6.21 -12.86 -9.56
CA LEU A 239 6.31 -11.41 -9.59
C LEU A 239 6.61 -10.89 -8.18
N HIS A 240 7.60 -10.01 -8.05
CA HIS A 240 7.85 -9.28 -6.80
C HIS A 240 7.76 -7.77 -7.03
N LEU A 241 6.79 -7.12 -6.39
CA LEU A 241 6.74 -5.68 -6.26
C LEU A 241 7.20 -5.31 -4.85
N GLY A 242 8.27 -4.54 -4.72
CA GLY A 242 8.79 -4.11 -3.43
C GLY A 242 8.03 -2.89 -2.92
N GLN A 243 8.71 -1.75 -2.90
CA GLN A 243 8.13 -0.47 -2.52
C GLN A 243 7.61 0.29 -3.75
N ILE A 244 6.30 0.32 -3.93
CA ILE A 244 5.64 0.95 -5.07
C ILE A 244 4.85 2.18 -4.59
N ASN A 245 5.25 3.37 -5.02
CA ASN A 245 4.58 4.63 -4.69
C ASN A 245 4.00 5.25 -5.96
N LEU A 246 2.68 5.27 -6.07
CA LEU A 246 1.95 5.80 -7.22
C LEU A 246 1.16 7.05 -6.81
N SER A 247 1.73 8.23 -7.05
CA SER A 247 1.07 9.52 -6.79
C SER A 247 0.50 10.06 -8.10
N LEU A 248 -0.68 9.56 -8.48
CA LEU A 248 -1.28 9.76 -9.79
C LEU A 248 -2.31 10.89 -9.78
N ASN A 249 -2.73 11.31 -10.97
CA ASN A 249 -3.83 12.27 -11.16
C ASN A 249 -4.87 11.76 -12.18
N GLY A 250 -4.96 10.44 -12.33
CA GLY A 250 -5.88 9.72 -13.20
C GLY A 250 -5.39 8.31 -13.50
N GLY A 251 -6.20 7.53 -14.21
CA GLY A 251 -5.90 6.15 -14.54
C GLY A 251 -6.18 5.17 -13.41
N LEU A 252 -5.63 3.97 -13.55
CA LEU A 252 -5.67 2.88 -12.57
C LEU A 252 -4.22 2.56 -12.15
N GLY A 253 -3.98 2.31 -10.86
CA GLY A 253 -2.63 2.11 -10.32
C GLY A 253 -1.97 0.81 -10.83
N ILE A 254 -2.36 -0.35 -10.29
CA ILE A 254 -1.83 -1.67 -10.69
C ILE A 254 -2.94 -2.53 -11.25
N ARG A 255 -2.75 -3.03 -12.47
CA ARG A 255 -3.70 -3.88 -13.20
C ARG A 255 -3.13 -5.27 -13.45
N PHE A 256 -3.86 -6.29 -13.05
CA PHE A 256 -3.76 -7.62 -13.65
C PHE A 256 -4.88 -7.79 -14.68
N GLU A 257 -4.52 -8.25 -15.87
CA GLU A 257 -5.40 -8.23 -17.02
C GLU A 257 -6.51 -9.27 -16.94
N ARG A 258 -7.73 -8.83 -17.29
CA ARG A 258 -8.91 -9.68 -17.28
C ARG A 258 -8.91 -10.74 -18.38
N ASP A 259 -8.51 -10.31 -19.57
CA ASP A 259 -8.77 -11.01 -20.83
C ASP A 259 -7.53 -11.80 -21.30
N LEU A 260 -6.56 -12.01 -20.40
CA LEU A 260 -5.32 -12.75 -20.63
C LEU A 260 -5.16 -13.86 -19.58
N PRO A 261 -4.25 -14.83 -19.78
CA PRO A 261 -4.00 -15.89 -18.80
C PRO A 261 -3.64 -15.34 -17.42
N GLY A 262 -4.01 -16.12 -16.39
CA GLY A 262 -3.81 -15.74 -14.99
C GLY A 262 -2.34 -15.76 -14.56
N SER A 263 -2.03 -15.01 -13.52
CA SER A 263 -0.70 -14.94 -12.93
C SER A 263 -0.61 -15.82 -11.68
N THR A 264 0.59 -16.28 -11.33
CA THR A 264 0.81 -17.06 -10.10
C THR A 264 2.01 -16.57 -9.30
N ASN A 265 2.01 -16.81 -7.99
CA ASN A 265 3.12 -16.46 -7.10
C ASN A 265 3.49 -14.98 -7.22
N VAL A 266 2.55 -14.12 -6.84
CA VAL A 266 2.68 -12.67 -6.85
C VAL A 266 2.91 -12.19 -5.43
N ARG A 267 3.98 -11.42 -5.21
CA ARG A 267 4.29 -10.75 -3.95
C ARG A 267 4.30 -9.24 -4.15
N MET A 268 3.62 -8.51 -3.28
CA MET A 268 3.73 -7.06 -3.16
C MET A 268 4.09 -6.73 -1.70
N ASP A 269 5.20 -6.04 -1.46
CA ASP A 269 5.55 -5.67 -0.09
C ASP A 269 4.69 -4.48 0.35
N ASP A 270 4.91 -3.32 -0.27
CA ASP A 270 4.22 -2.06 0.06
C ASP A 270 3.76 -1.34 -1.20
N VAL A 271 2.46 -1.08 -1.28
CA VAL A 271 1.87 -0.29 -2.36
C VAL A 271 1.17 0.93 -1.77
N PHE A 272 1.73 2.11 -2.02
CA PHE A 272 1.02 3.38 -1.86
C PHE A 272 0.43 3.79 -3.21
N VAL A 273 -0.85 4.16 -3.24
CA VAL A 273 -1.52 4.66 -4.44
C VAL A 273 -2.47 5.79 -4.11
N SER A 274 -2.38 6.89 -4.85
CA SER A 274 -3.28 8.02 -4.73
C SER A 274 -3.71 8.64 -6.05
N GLY A 275 -4.88 9.29 -6.04
CA GLY A 275 -5.37 10.14 -7.13
C GLY A 275 -5.72 9.41 -8.43
N THR A 276 -5.95 8.10 -8.38
CA THR A 276 -6.54 7.34 -9.51
C THR A 276 -7.99 7.78 -9.71
N ASN A 277 -8.46 7.86 -10.96
CA ASN A 277 -9.91 7.99 -11.24
C ASN A 277 -10.59 6.61 -11.42
N ASN A 278 -9.86 5.55 -11.07
CA ASN A 278 -10.26 4.15 -11.13
C ASN A 278 -9.69 3.42 -9.89
N HIS A 279 -9.47 2.11 -9.95
CA HIS A 279 -8.92 1.29 -8.88
C HIS A 279 -7.47 1.67 -8.54
N GLY A 280 -7.12 1.53 -7.25
CA GLY A 280 -5.73 1.60 -6.81
C GLY A 280 -4.96 0.36 -7.27
N VAL A 281 -5.37 -0.81 -6.78
CA VAL A 281 -4.84 -2.12 -7.18
C VAL A 281 -6.00 -3.03 -7.57
N GLU A 282 -5.95 -3.59 -8.77
CA GLU A 282 -6.92 -4.57 -9.24
C GLU A 282 -6.20 -5.85 -9.70
N THR A 283 -6.43 -6.95 -8.98
CA THR A 283 -5.98 -8.27 -9.42
C THR A 283 -7.08 -8.98 -10.20
N TRP A 284 -6.68 -9.80 -11.17
CA TRP A 284 -7.56 -10.67 -11.92
C TRP A 284 -6.91 -12.03 -12.10
N ASN A 285 -7.62 -13.09 -11.72
CA ASN A 285 -7.20 -14.49 -11.90
C ASN A 285 -5.77 -14.76 -11.38
N VAL A 286 -5.47 -14.25 -10.18
CA VAL A 286 -4.17 -14.47 -9.52
C VAL A 286 -4.28 -15.66 -8.55
N ASP A 287 -3.35 -16.60 -8.65
CA ASP A 287 -3.23 -17.75 -7.75
C ASP A 287 -1.93 -17.68 -6.94
N GLY A 288 -2.04 -17.51 -5.62
CA GLY A 288 -0.89 -17.28 -4.75
C GLY A 288 -0.51 -15.80 -4.75
N LEU A 289 -1.17 -15.03 -3.90
CA LEU A 289 -0.95 -13.59 -3.73
C LEU A 289 -0.51 -13.30 -2.29
N THR A 290 0.65 -12.67 -2.11
CA THR A 290 1.07 -12.14 -0.81
C THR A 290 1.17 -10.63 -0.90
N ILE A 291 0.50 -9.92 0.01
CA ILE A 291 0.62 -8.47 0.11
C ILE A 291 0.99 -8.08 1.55
N GLY A 292 2.00 -7.24 1.74
CA GLY A 292 2.27 -6.61 3.03
C GLY A 292 1.22 -5.54 3.33
N THR A 293 1.26 -4.41 2.62
CA THR A 293 0.29 -3.31 2.79
C THR A 293 -0.13 -2.68 1.47
N VAL A 294 -1.42 -2.38 1.34
CA VAL A 294 -1.95 -1.43 0.34
C VAL A 294 -2.48 -0.20 1.06
N THR A 295 -1.87 0.94 0.80
CA THR A 295 -2.32 2.26 1.27
C THR A 295 -2.93 3.00 0.09
N ALA A 296 -4.26 3.16 0.10
CA ALA A 296 -5.01 3.83 -0.96
C ALA A 296 -5.57 5.16 -0.46
N ARG A 297 -5.33 6.25 -1.20
CA ARG A 297 -5.83 7.60 -0.88
C ARG A 297 -6.55 8.18 -2.08
N ASP A 298 -7.80 8.62 -1.91
CA ASP A 298 -8.57 9.31 -2.95
C ASP A 298 -8.64 8.54 -4.28
N THR A 299 -8.79 7.21 -4.22
CA THR A 299 -8.98 6.38 -5.41
C THR A 299 -10.42 6.47 -5.89
N GLY A 300 -10.63 6.68 -7.20
CA GLY A 300 -11.98 6.83 -7.78
C GLY A 300 -12.87 5.60 -7.59
N ASN A 301 -12.29 4.39 -7.57
CA ASN A 301 -12.99 3.14 -7.27
C ASN A 301 -12.36 2.47 -6.03
N SER A 302 -12.22 1.14 -6.04
CA SER A 302 -11.64 0.40 -4.91
C SER A 302 -10.16 0.67 -4.69
N GLY A 303 -9.73 0.69 -3.43
CA GLY A 303 -8.31 0.73 -3.05
C GLY A 303 -7.60 -0.55 -3.47
N LEU A 304 -8.09 -1.69 -2.95
CA LEU A 304 -7.70 -3.04 -3.39
C LEU A 304 -8.93 -3.83 -3.84
N LEU A 305 -8.91 -4.31 -5.08
CA LEU A 305 -9.93 -5.18 -5.66
C LEU A 305 -9.31 -6.52 -6.07
N LEU A 306 -9.85 -7.60 -5.51
CA LEU A 306 -9.54 -8.97 -5.89
C LEU A 306 -10.64 -9.52 -6.81
N ASN A 307 -10.33 -9.75 -8.08
CA ASN A 307 -11.21 -10.48 -9.00
C ASN A 307 -10.69 -11.89 -9.23
N ASN A 308 -11.53 -12.91 -9.02
CA ASN A 308 -11.19 -14.31 -9.29
C ASN A 308 -9.82 -14.73 -8.71
N THR A 309 -9.39 -14.07 -7.64
CA THR A 309 -8.09 -14.29 -7.01
C THR A 309 -8.27 -15.32 -5.91
N ARG A 310 -7.28 -16.20 -5.72
CA ARG A 310 -7.31 -17.28 -4.71
C ARG A 310 -5.94 -17.46 -4.07
N ASN A 311 -5.92 -18.15 -2.93
CA ASN A 311 -4.71 -18.40 -2.16
C ASN A 311 -3.96 -17.09 -1.83
N ALA A 312 -4.65 -16.17 -1.19
CA ALA A 312 -4.15 -14.82 -0.90
C ALA A 312 -3.94 -14.59 0.60
N ASN A 313 -2.80 -13.99 0.95
CA ASN A 313 -2.50 -13.53 2.30
C ASN A 313 -2.11 -12.05 2.25
N ILE A 314 -2.91 -11.21 2.89
CA ILE A 314 -2.77 -9.75 2.86
C ILE A 314 -2.59 -9.27 4.30
N GLY A 315 -1.56 -8.47 4.57
CA GLY A 315 -1.33 -7.87 5.87
C GLY A 315 -2.39 -6.81 6.18
N THR A 316 -2.30 -5.66 5.51
CA THR A 316 -3.19 -4.52 5.74
C THR A 316 -3.71 -3.92 4.43
N VAL A 317 -4.99 -3.59 4.42
CA VAL A 317 -5.59 -2.66 3.45
C VAL A 317 -5.99 -1.40 4.22
N ASP A 318 -5.35 -0.28 3.90
CA ASP A 318 -5.62 1.03 4.48
C ASP A 318 -6.17 1.96 3.39
N GLY A 319 -7.46 2.25 3.45
CA GLY A 319 -8.14 3.12 2.49
C GLY A 319 -8.68 4.40 3.11
N GLU A 320 -8.37 5.53 2.51
CA GLU A 320 -8.99 6.82 2.82
C GLU A 320 -9.63 7.39 1.55
N ASN A 321 -10.91 7.77 1.64
CA ASN A 321 -11.71 8.31 0.53
C ASN A 321 -11.80 7.40 -0.71
N ALA A 322 -11.48 6.12 -0.58
CA ALA A 322 -11.57 5.16 -1.66
C ALA A 322 -13.02 4.96 -2.11
N GLY A 323 -13.29 5.18 -3.39
CA GLY A 323 -14.60 4.97 -3.99
C GLY A 323 -15.67 5.97 -3.53
N THR A 324 -15.28 7.19 -3.13
CA THR A 324 -16.21 8.23 -2.67
C THR A 324 -17.35 8.44 -3.65
N GLY A 325 -18.60 8.38 -3.16
CA GLY A 325 -19.80 8.55 -4.00
C GLY A 325 -20.11 7.39 -4.95
N THR A 326 -19.41 6.25 -4.83
CA THR A 326 -19.57 5.10 -5.72
C THR A 326 -20.11 3.83 -5.01
N GLY A 327 -20.24 2.75 -5.78
CA GLY A 327 -20.51 1.40 -5.29
C GLY A 327 -19.30 0.62 -4.77
N TYR A 328 -18.09 1.20 -4.84
CA TYR A 328 -16.82 0.52 -4.54
C TYR A 328 -16.42 0.62 -3.06
N ALA A 329 -15.29 0.01 -2.72
CA ALA A 329 -14.84 -0.17 -1.34
C ALA A 329 -13.32 -0.05 -1.21
N ALA A 330 -12.82 0.33 -0.03
CA ALA A 330 -11.39 0.26 0.28
C ALA A 330 -10.83 -1.14 -0.01
N PHE A 331 -11.54 -2.19 0.43
CA PHE A 331 -11.24 -3.58 0.09
C PHE A 331 -12.45 -4.26 -0.56
N ARG A 332 -12.25 -4.86 -1.74
CA ARG A 332 -13.31 -5.54 -2.49
C ARG A 332 -12.91 -6.92 -2.99
N LEU A 333 -13.82 -7.88 -2.89
CA LEU A 333 -13.77 -9.17 -3.57
C LEU A 333 -14.90 -9.24 -4.60
N ALA A 334 -14.59 -9.71 -5.80
CA ALA A 334 -15.56 -9.89 -6.87
C ALA A 334 -15.23 -11.09 -7.76
N ASN A 335 -16.21 -11.46 -8.58
CA ASN A 335 -16.06 -12.41 -9.70
C ASN A 335 -15.45 -13.74 -9.26
N ARG A 336 -16.06 -14.40 -8.26
CA ARG A 336 -15.62 -15.70 -7.73
C ARG A 336 -14.24 -15.71 -7.07
N ALA A 337 -13.80 -14.57 -6.54
CA ALA A 337 -12.62 -14.56 -5.68
C ALA A 337 -12.80 -15.53 -4.51
N GLY A 338 -11.74 -16.30 -4.22
CA GLY A 338 -11.69 -17.32 -3.16
C GLY A 338 -12.26 -18.69 -3.54
N ARG A 339 -12.88 -18.85 -4.72
CA ARG A 339 -13.43 -20.15 -5.14
C ARG A 339 -12.32 -21.16 -5.47
N ILE A 340 -12.39 -22.36 -4.88
CA ILE A 340 -11.57 -23.53 -5.25
C ILE A 340 -12.51 -24.68 -5.62
N GLY A 341 -12.44 -25.11 -6.89
CA GLY A 341 -13.39 -26.06 -7.45
C GLY A 341 -14.83 -25.55 -7.31
N ASN A 342 -15.66 -26.31 -6.58
CA ASN A 342 -17.07 -25.98 -6.34
C ASN A 342 -17.33 -25.33 -4.97
N GLY A 343 -16.29 -25.08 -4.18
CA GLY A 343 -16.44 -24.55 -2.82
C GLY A 343 -15.64 -23.29 -2.56
N TYR A 344 -15.78 -22.78 -1.33
CA TYR A 344 -15.09 -21.61 -0.82
C TYR A 344 -14.33 -21.97 0.46
N PRO A 345 -13.37 -22.91 0.42
CA PRO A 345 -12.51 -23.13 1.59
C PRO A 345 -11.80 -21.83 1.93
N THR A 346 -11.49 -21.61 3.21
CA THR A 346 -10.73 -20.44 3.63
C THR A 346 -9.35 -20.46 2.94
N ASN A 347 -9.15 -19.51 2.04
CA ASN A 347 -7.93 -19.38 1.25
C ASN A 347 -7.56 -17.92 0.96
N ILE A 348 -8.36 -16.96 1.44
CA ILE A 348 -8.03 -15.54 1.46
C ILE A 348 -8.03 -15.10 2.92
N ARG A 349 -6.90 -14.59 3.39
CA ARG A 349 -6.78 -14.00 4.72
C ARG A 349 -6.29 -12.57 4.64
N VAL A 350 -6.94 -11.69 5.37
CA VAL A 350 -6.56 -10.29 5.52
C VAL A 350 -6.35 -10.00 7.00
N GLY A 351 -5.16 -9.53 7.37
CA GLY A 351 -4.85 -9.20 8.75
C GLY A 351 -5.66 -8.01 9.25
N GLU A 352 -5.79 -6.96 8.44
CA GLU A 352 -6.56 -5.78 8.82
C GLU A 352 -7.11 -5.01 7.64
N VAL A 353 -8.34 -4.51 7.78
CA VAL A 353 -8.89 -3.50 6.89
C VAL A 353 -9.19 -2.23 7.68
N ILE A 354 -8.55 -1.14 7.28
CA ILE A 354 -8.79 0.22 7.78
C ILE A 354 -9.49 1.00 6.66
N ALA A 355 -10.60 1.64 6.99
CA ALA A 355 -11.28 2.53 6.06
C ALA A 355 -11.74 3.84 6.74
N ARG A 356 -11.49 4.96 6.07
CA ARG A 356 -11.89 6.31 6.49
C ARG A 356 -12.54 7.04 5.32
N GLY A 357 -13.76 7.57 5.51
CA GLY A 357 -14.45 8.24 4.42
C GLY A 357 -14.79 7.29 3.27
N GLY A 358 -14.96 7.81 2.05
CA GLY A 358 -15.07 6.97 0.85
C GLY A 358 -16.44 6.32 0.65
N GLY A 359 -16.46 5.32 -0.24
CA GLY A 359 -17.64 4.51 -0.56
C GLY A 359 -17.96 3.53 0.56
N ARG A 360 -17.43 2.32 0.49
CA ARG A 360 -17.54 1.29 1.53
C ARG A 360 -16.16 1.00 2.12
N GLY A 361 -16.10 0.41 3.31
CA GLY A 361 -14.87 -0.19 3.81
C GLY A 361 -14.61 -1.54 3.14
N ILE A 362 -15.56 -2.46 3.25
CA ILE A 362 -15.45 -3.83 2.71
C ILE A 362 -16.63 -4.14 1.79
N PHE A 363 -16.36 -4.76 0.64
CA PHE A 363 -17.39 -5.25 -0.25
C PHE A 363 -17.05 -6.63 -0.81
N CYS A 364 -17.82 -7.65 -0.43
CA CYS A 364 -17.77 -8.97 -1.04
C CYS A 364 -18.98 -9.14 -1.96
N VAL A 365 -18.76 -9.53 -3.23
CA VAL A 365 -19.84 -9.71 -4.21
C VAL A 365 -19.55 -10.76 -5.28
N SER A 366 -20.58 -11.11 -6.06
CA SER A 366 -20.48 -11.89 -7.30
C SER A 366 -19.91 -13.28 -7.07
N GLU A 367 -20.59 -14.05 -6.21
CA GLU A 367 -20.21 -15.40 -5.83
C GLU A 367 -18.77 -15.48 -5.26
N SER A 368 -18.34 -14.52 -4.44
CA SER A 368 -16.99 -14.54 -3.84
C SER A 368 -17.01 -15.08 -2.41
N GLY A 369 -15.86 -15.42 -1.84
CA GLY A 369 -15.86 -16.07 -0.53
C GLY A 369 -14.50 -16.55 -0.04
N GLY A 370 -14.52 -17.53 0.86
CA GLY A 370 -13.30 -18.16 1.40
C GLY A 370 -12.42 -17.17 2.17
N LEU A 371 -13.05 -16.15 2.75
CA LEU A 371 -12.40 -14.94 3.27
C LEU A 371 -12.43 -14.93 4.79
N VAL A 372 -11.28 -14.66 5.41
CA VAL A 372 -11.19 -14.29 6.82
C VAL A 372 -10.51 -12.92 6.92
N ILE A 373 -11.16 -11.99 7.61
CA ILE A 373 -10.56 -10.71 8.00
C ILE A 373 -10.35 -10.73 9.51
N ASP A 374 -9.11 -10.67 9.97
CA ASP A 374 -8.80 -10.75 11.40
C ASP A 374 -9.26 -9.49 12.14
N ARG A 375 -8.93 -8.30 11.60
CA ARG A 375 -9.26 -7.02 12.23
C ARG A 375 -9.91 -6.02 11.29
N VAL A 376 -10.82 -5.22 11.83
CA VAL A 376 -11.57 -4.22 11.07
C VAL A 376 -11.58 -2.90 11.83
N ASP A 377 -11.27 -1.80 11.16
CA ASP A 377 -11.44 -0.46 11.69
C ASP A 377 -12.02 0.44 10.58
N ILE A 378 -13.34 0.58 10.58
CA ILE A 378 -14.07 1.31 9.54
C ILE A 378 -14.82 2.47 10.18
N ALA A 379 -14.62 3.67 9.66
CA ALA A 379 -15.32 4.85 10.15
C ALA A 379 -15.66 5.82 9.01
N GLN A 380 -16.81 6.47 9.12
CA GLN A 380 -17.22 7.57 8.23
C GLN A 380 -17.31 7.19 6.74
N THR A 381 -17.44 5.90 6.41
CA THR A 381 -17.71 5.46 5.05
C THR A 381 -19.16 5.76 4.65
N GLY A 382 -19.43 5.85 3.35
CA GLY A 382 -20.77 5.95 2.80
C GLY A 382 -21.66 4.70 3.05
N ASN A 383 -22.74 4.58 2.27
CA ASN A 383 -23.76 3.54 2.47
C ASN A 383 -23.18 2.12 2.38
N ASN A 384 -23.52 1.29 3.37
CA ASN A 384 -22.99 -0.05 3.60
C ASN A 384 -21.47 -0.05 3.85
N ALA A 385 -21.05 0.41 5.04
CA ALA A 385 -19.66 0.34 5.49
C ALA A 385 -19.04 -1.04 5.24
N VAL A 386 -19.85 -2.09 5.44
CA VAL A 386 -19.57 -3.44 4.97
C VAL A 386 -20.77 -3.94 4.17
N LEU A 387 -20.52 -4.50 2.98
CA LEU A 387 -21.53 -5.22 2.19
C LEU A 387 -21.02 -6.62 1.86
N ILE A 388 -21.78 -7.64 2.26
CA ILE A 388 -21.53 -9.04 1.92
C ILE A 388 -22.74 -9.53 1.12
N GLU A 389 -22.60 -9.58 -0.20
CA GLU A 389 -23.71 -9.82 -1.13
C GLU A 389 -23.45 -11.03 -2.04
N ASN A 390 -24.24 -12.10 -1.91
CA ASN A 390 -24.01 -13.39 -2.57
C ASN A 390 -22.57 -13.90 -2.35
N CYS A 391 -22.14 -13.91 -1.09
CA CYS A 391 -20.83 -14.42 -0.70
C CYS A 391 -20.92 -15.63 0.20
N TYR A 392 -19.84 -16.42 0.26
CA TYR A 392 -19.84 -17.74 0.87
C TYR A 392 -18.60 -17.97 1.75
N ASN A 393 -18.77 -18.50 2.95
CA ASN A 393 -17.68 -18.74 3.90
C ASN A 393 -16.83 -17.47 4.15
N VAL A 394 -17.45 -16.46 4.77
CA VAL A 394 -16.80 -15.19 5.10
C VAL A 394 -16.80 -14.98 6.61
N THR A 395 -15.63 -14.77 7.21
CA THR A 395 -15.50 -14.36 8.62
C THR A 395 -15.01 -12.93 8.70
N LEU A 396 -15.78 -12.07 9.35
CA LEU A 396 -15.46 -10.67 9.59
C LEU A 396 -15.08 -10.45 11.05
N ALA A 397 -13.91 -9.82 11.25
CA ALA A 397 -13.36 -9.47 12.56
C ALA A 397 -13.11 -10.68 13.47
N ALA A 398 -12.46 -11.70 12.92
CA ALA A 398 -12.12 -12.94 13.65
C ALA A 398 -11.34 -12.71 14.96
N GLN A 399 -10.66 -11.56 15.10
CA GLN A 399 -9.99 -11.16 16.34
C GLN A 399 -10.69 -9.98 17.03
N SER A 400 -10.96 -8.90 16.31
CA SER A 400 -11.56 -7.68 16.86
C SER A 400 -11.93 -6.70 15.76
N GLY A 401 -12.89 -5.80 15.98
CA GLY A 401 -12.98 -4.64 15.12
C GLY A 401 -13.97 -3.57 15.58
N THR A 402 -13.94 -2.43 14.89
CA THR A 402 -14.90 -1.34 15.05
C THR A 402 -15.48 -0.94 13.70
N VAL A 403 -16.80 -0.73 13.67
CA VAL A 403 -17.49 -0.09 12.55
C VAL A 403 -18.30 1.08 13.10
N ALA A 404 -17.91 2.31 12.72
CA ALA A 404 -18.42 3.54 13.31
C ALA A 404 -19.03 4.49 12.25
N GLY A 405 -20.35 4.40 12.09
CA GLY A 405 -21.22 5.27 11.30
C GLY A 405 -20.79 5.62 9.87
N PRO A 406 -21.62 6.44 9.17
CA PRO A 406 -23.06 6.23 9.05
C PRO A 406 -23.40 4.93 8.30
N GLY A 407 -22.45 4.34 7.56
CA GLY A 407 -22.67 3.11 6.80
C GLY A 407 -22.93 1.90 7.70
N GLY A 408 -23.93 1.09 7.35
CA GLY A 408 -24.25 -0.19 8.01
C GLY A 408 -23.39 -1.37 7.57
N ILE A 409 -23.45 -2.47 8.31
CA ILE A 409 -22.99 -3.79 7.91
C ILE A 409 -24.20 -4.51 7.31
N ARG A 410 -24.18 -4.77 6.01
CA ARG A 410 -25.29 -5.40 5.29
C ARG A 410 -24.91 -6.76 4.74
N ILE A 411 -25.71 -7.76 5.09
CA ILE A 411 -25.67 -9.09 4.52
C ILE A 411 -26.85 -9.16 3.55
N ALA A 412 -26.55 -9.42 2.28
CA ALA A 412 -27.51 -9.30 1.21
C ALA A 412 -27.34 -10.42 0.19
N ALA A 413 -28.28 -10.47 -0.75
CA ALA A 413 -28.22 -11.31 -1.92
C ALA A 413 -29.08 -10.67 -3.01
N ARG A 414 -28.61 -10.74 -4.24
CA ARG A 414 -29.43 -10.53 -5.43
C ARG A 414 -29.92 -11.88 -5.96
N SER A 415 -31.06 -11.87 -6.65
CA SER A 415 -31.77 -13.09 -7.05
C SER A 415 -31.07 -13.89 -8.15
N GLU A 416 -30.05 -13.31 -8.80
CA GLU A 416 -29.27 -13.95 -9.85
C GLU A 416 -28.29 -15.01 -9.32
N PHE A 417 -28.04 -15.05 -8.01
CA PHE A 417 -27.13 -16.02 -7.37
C PHE A 417 -27.75 -16.60 -6.10
N PRO A 418 -27.26 -17.77 -5.61
CA PRO A 418 -27.66 -18.28 -4.32
C PRO A 418 -27.46 -17.26 -3.20
N ASN A 419 -28.37 -17.27 -2.21
CA ASN A 419 -28.27 -16.39 -1.05
C ASN A 419 -26.92 -16.56 -0.35
N THR A 420 -26.41 -15.46 0.20
CA THR A 420 -25.21 -15.45 1.04
C THR A 420 -25.28 -16.54 2.09
N SER A 421 -24.18 -17.29 2.27
CA SER A 421 -24.13 -18.38 3.23
C SER A 421 -22.82 -18.46 4.00
N ASP A 422 -22.86 -19.11 5.16
CA ASP A 422 -21.69 -19.44 5.96
C ASP A 422 -20.90 -18.18 6.35
N VAL A 423 -21.60 -17.13 6.79
CA VAL A 423 -20.97 -15.87 7.20
C VAL A 423 -20.92 -15.78 8.71
N THR A 424 -19.75 -15.46 9.26
CA THR A 424 -19.57 -15.14 10.67
C THR A 424 -19.22 -13.66 10.83
N ILE A 425 -20.01 -12.93 11.60
CA ILE A 425 -19.75 -11.55 12.01
C ILE A 425 -19.48 -11.56 13.51
N GLU A 426 -18.23 -11.29 13.91
CA GLU A 426 -17.84 -11.46 15.30
C GLU A 426 -16.91 -10.39 15.86
N ASN A 427 -16.89 -10.25 17.19
CA ASN A 427 -15.97 -9.40 17.94
C ASN A 427 -15.96 -7.93 17.48
N LEU A 428 -17.10 -7.44 16.97
CA LEU A 428 -17.24 -6.06 16.51
C LEU A 428 -17.85 -5.17 17.58
N ARG A 429 -17.28 -3.97 17.72
CA ARG A 429 -17.96 -2.82 18.28
C ARG A 429 -18.59 -2.00 17.17
N VAL A 430 -19.92 -1.97 17.11
CA VAL A 430 -20.69 -1.25 16.10
C VAL A 430 -21.25 0.03 16.74
N VAL A 431 -20.87 1.18 16.21
CA VAL A 431 -21.17 2.49 16.80
C VAL A 431 -21.92 3.37 15.81
N ASN A 432 -23.08 3.90 16.20
CA ASN A 432 -23.91 4.79 15.35
C ASN A 432 -24.17 4.20 13.95
N SER A 433 -24.45 2.90 13.89
CA SER A 433 -24.56 2.14 12.64
C SER A 433 -25.60 1.01 12.80
N SER A 434 -25.59 0.01 11.93
CA SER A 434 -26.51 -1.11 11.98
C SER A 434 -25.89 -2.38 11.42
N ILE A 435 -26.42 -3.52 11.85
CA ILE A 435 -26.25 -4.81 11.18
C ILE A 435 -27.60 -5.21 10.60
N VAL A 436 -27.67 -5.42 9.29
CA VAL A 436 -28.90 -5.74 8.57
C VAL A 436 -28.72 -6.94 7.67
N GLU A 437 -29.65 -7.87 7.74
CA GLU A 437 -29.77 -9.01 6.83
C GLU A 437 -31.00 -8.83 5.93
N SER A 438 -30.81 -8.76 4.61
CA SER A 438 -31.92 -8.68 3.67
C SER A 438 -31.50 -8.99 2.22
N PRO A 439 -32.01 -10.10 1.62
CA PRO A 439 -32.84 -11.15 2.24
C PRO A 439 -32.06 -12.01 3.25
N CYS A 440 -32.75 -12.95 3.91
CA CYS A 440 -32.10 -13.89 4.83
C CYS A 440 -31.04 -14.74 4.11
N GLY A 441 -29.84 -14.81 4.67
CA GLY A 441 -28.80 -15.74 4.28
C GLY A 441 -29.01 -17.12 4.89
N ASN A 442 -28.06 -18.02 4.61
CA ASN A 442 -28.07 -19.38 5.13
C ASN A 442 -26.87 -19.59 6.07
N ASN A 443 -27.07 -20.21 7.24
CA ASN A 443 -25.99 -20.51 8.18
C ASN A 443 -25.14 -19.26 8.55
N LEU A 444 -25.80 -18.20 9.03
CA LEU A 444 -25.12 -17.01 9.49
C LEU A 444 -24.88 -17.07 11.00
N THR A 445 -23.73 -16.58 11.46
CA THR A 445 -23.38 -16.50 12.88
C THR A 445 -23.05 -15.06 13.24
N PHE A 446 -23.73 -14.53 14.27
CA PHE A 446 -23.45 -13.24 14.88
C PHE A 446 -23.10 -13.46 16.34
N ARG A 447 -21.87 -13.16 16.76
CA ARG A 447 -21.43 -13.41 18.15
C ARG A 447 -20.47 -12.35 18.67
N ASN A 448 -20.49 -12.09 19.97
CA ASN A 448 -19.59 -11.14 20.63
C ASN A 448 -19.58 -9.73 20.01
N ASN A 449 -20.71 -9.29 19.44
CA ASN A 449 -20.83 -7.96 18.87
C ASN A 449 -21.42 -7.00 19.91
N GLU A 450 -20.72 -5.91 20.19
CA GLU A 450 -21.18 -4.80 21.03
C GLU A 450 -21.88 -3.76 20.16
N LEU A 451 -23.14 -3.44 20.47
CA LEU A 451 -23.90 -2.40 19.76
C LEU A 451 -23.98 -1.14 20.62
N VAL A 452 -23.47 -0.04 20.10
CA VAL A 452 -23.50 1.29 20.75
C VAL A 452 -24.31 2.24 19.87
N ASN A 453 -25.49 2.64 20.34
CA ASN A 453 -26.44 3.44 19.55
C ASN A 453 -26.64 2.87 18.13
N SER A 454 -26.79 1.55 18.05
CA SER A 454 -26.83 0.80 16.80
C SER A 454 -27.95 -0.24 16.84
N SER A 455 -28.43 -0.65 15.67
CA SER A 455 -29.47 -1.66 15.54
C SER A 455 -28.95 -2.97 14.96
N LEU A 456 -29.63 -4.07 15.33
CA LEU A 456 -29.43 -5.40 14.75
C LEU A 456 -30.78 -5.87 14.22
N ASN A 457 -30.87 -6.07 12.91
CA ASN A 457 -32.06 -6.59 12.23
C ASN A 457 -31.64 -7.76 11.34
N ILE A 458 -31.76 -8.96 11.90
CA ILE A 458 -31.36 -10.22 11.28
C ILE A 458 -32.56 -11.15 11.22
N CYS A 459 -32.47 -12.14 10.33
CA CYS A 459 -33.33 -13.30 10.38
C CYS A 459 -32.84 -14.26 11.49
#